data_AF-A0A0S7Z804-F1
#
_entry.id   AF-A0A0S7Z804-F1
#
_cell.length_a   1.000
_cell.length_b   1.000
_cell.length_c   1.000
_cell.angle_alpha   90.00
_cell.angle_beta   90.00
_cell.angle_gamma   90.00
#
_symmetry.space_group_name_H-M   'P 1'
#
loop_
_entity.id
_entity.type
_entity.pdbx_description
1 polymer ?
#
loop_
_entity_poly.entity_id
_entity_poly.type
_entity_poly.pdbx_seq_one_letter_code
_entity_poly.pdbx_strand_id
1 'polypeptide(L)'
;MCGRFALHEPPEEIVRAFQLARGELASGHGPRYNIAPTDDVLAVRVRDKGRGREAALLRWGLVPHWAKDASVAARTINARA
;
A
#
# COMPACT_ATOMS: atom_id res chain seq x y z
N MET A 1 -14.97 -5.42 -8.58
CA MET A 1 -14.62 -4.37 -7.60
C MET A 1 -14.34 -5.03 -6.27
N CYS A 2 -13.29 -4.61 -5.57
CA CYS A 2 -12.88 -5.17 -4.28
C CYS A 2 -13.06 -4.12 -3.18
N GLY A 3 -13.55 -4.52 -2.01
CA GLY A 3 -13.83 -3.62 -0.89
C GLY A 3 -13.13 -3.95 0.41
N ARG A 4 -12.54 -5.15 0.53
CA ARG A 4 -11.76 -5.63 1.68
C ARG A 4 -10.68 -6.60 1.21
N PHE A 5 -9.58 -6.69 1.94
CA PHE A 5 -8.57 -7.74 1.75
C PHE A 5 -7.80 -8.04 3.04
N ALA A 6 -6.94 -9.05 3.02
CA ALA A 6 -6.04 -9.40 4.11
C ALA A 6 -4.58 -9.36 3.62
N LEU A 7 -3.67 -9.03 4.52
CA LEU A 7 -2.22 -9.12 4.33
C LEU A 7 -1.64 -9.72 5.62
N HIS A 8 -1.33 -11.00 5.58
CA HIS A 8 -0.86 -11.77 6.74
C HIS A 8 0.50 -12.44 6.49
N GLU A 9 1.12 -12.11 5.37
CA GLU A 9 2.39 -12.63 4.92
C GLU A 9 3.51 -12.10 5.82
N PRO A 10 4.48 -12.97 6.19
CA PRO A 10 5.67 -12.55 6.89
C PRO A 10 6.46 -11.49 6.10
N PRO A 11 7.10 -10.51 6.76
CA PRO A 11 7.88 -9.47 6.09
C PRO A 11 8.89 -10.01 5.06
N GLU A 12 9.54 -11.12 5.39
CA GLU A 12 10.57 -11.74 4.57
C GLU A 12 10.04 -12.30 3.25
N GLU A 13 8.79 -12.78 3.21
CA GLU A 13 8.17 -13.23 1.96
C GLU A 13 7.86 -12.06 1.04
N ILE A 14 7.39 -10.95 1.60
CA ILE A 14 7.11 -9.73 0.85
C ILE A 14 8.42 -9.16 0.28
N VAL A 15 9.49 -9.10 1.09
CA VAL A 15 10.81 -8.65 0.65
C VAL A 15 11.33 -9.49 -0.52
N ARG A 16 11.20 -10.82 -0.45
CA ARG A 16 11.60 -11.73 -1.53
C ARG A 16 10.76 -11.54 -2.78
N ALA A 17 9.43 -11.58 -2.64
CA ALA A 17 8.49 -11.50 -3.76
C ALA A 17 8.65 -10.21 -4.57
N PHE A 18 8.96 -9.10 -3.91
CA PHE A 18 9.07 -7.79 -4.55
C PHE A 18 10.51 -7.30 -4.77
N GLN A 19 11.52 -8.07 -4.38
CA GLN A 19 12.95 -7.73 -4.50
C GLN A 19 13.29 -6.42 -3.78
N LEU A 20 12.79 -6.26 -2.56
CA LEU A 20 13.06 -5.09 -1.74
C LEU A 20 14.46 -5.16 -1.14
N ALA A 21 15.08 -4.01 -0.89
CA ALA A 21 16.34 -3.95 -0.17
C ALA A 21 16.18 -4.48 1.27
N ARG A 22 17.27 -5.01 1.84
CA ARG A 22 17.25 -5.52 3.22
C ARG A 22 16.98 -4.36 4.18
N GLY A 23 15.98 -4.52 5.05
CA GLY A 23 15.57 -3.49 6.00
C GLY A 23 14.47 -2.55 5.50
N GLU A 24 14.03 -2.66 4.24
CA GLU A 24 12.86 -1.91 3.72
C GLU A 24 11.56 -2.22 4.44
N LEU A 25 11.45 -3.46 4.95
CA LEU A 25 10.28 -3.97 5.65
C LEU A 25 10.67 -4.33 7.09
N ALA A 26 10.93 -3.34 7.96
CA ALA A 26 11.22 -3.64 9.37
C ALA A 26 11.00 -2.46 10.35
N SER A 27 9.75 -2.29 10.79
CA SER A 27 9.29 -2.28 12.20
C SER A 27 7.79 -1.89 12.19
N GLY A 28 6.91 -2.75 12.70
CA GLY A 28 5.46 -2.51 12.73
C GLY A 28 4.61 -3.17 11.64
N HIS A 29 5.19 -3.90 10.68
CA HIS A 29 4.42 -4.81 9.80
C HIS A 29 4.02 -6.07 10.58
N GLY A 30 2.75 -6.42 10.51
CA GLY A 30 2.18 -7.58 11.16
C GLY A 30 0.90 -8.02 10.45
N PRO A 31 0.37 -9.21 10.78
CA PRO A 31 -0.77 -9.75 10.05
C PRO A 31 -2.03 -8.92 10.27
N ARG A 32 -2.67 -8.51 9.17
CA ARG A 32 -3.94 -7.79 9.13
C ARG A 32 -4.94 -8.60 8.33
N TYR A 33 -5.91 -9.20 9.03
CA TYR A 33 -6.91 -10.10 8.44
C TYR A 33 -8.14 -9.37 7.88
N ASN A 34 -8.24 -8.06 8.10
CA ASN A 34 -9.35 -7.25 7.62
C ASN A 34 -8.91 -5.81 7.37
N ILE A 35 -8.42 -5.53 6.16
CA ILE A 35 -8.06 -4.20 5.69
C ILE A 35 -9.27 -3.60 4.97
N ALA A 36 -9.64 -2.39 5.37
CA ALA A 36 -10.81 -1.67 4.89
C ALA A 36 -10.41 -0.43 4.05
N PRO A 37 -11.34 0.14 3.27
CA PRO A 37 -11.11 1.38 2.55
C PRO A 37 -10.64 2.51 3.47
N THR A 38 -9.81 3.40 2.95
CA THR A 38 -9.16 4.53 3.65
C THR A 38 -8.09 4.17 4.68
N ASP A 39 -7.94 2.89 5.03
CA ASP A 39 -6.79 2.41 5.80
C ASP A 39 -5.49 2.70 5.05
N ASP A 40 -4.41 2.93 5.79
CA ASP A 40 -3.07 2.88 5.23
C ASP A 40 -2.67 1.41 5.00
N VAL A 41 -2.20 1.12 3.79
CA VAL A 41 -1.86 -0.23 3.33
C VAL A 41 -0.44 -0.27 2.79
N LEU A 42 0.19 -1.43 2.94
CA LEU A 42 1.51 -1.66 2.38
C LEU A 42 1.42 -1.66 0.85
N ALA A 43 2.17 -0.78 0.22
CA ALA A 43 2.32 -0.71 -1.22
C ALA A 43 3.80 -0.74 -1.59
N VAL A 44 4.11 -1.43 -2.70
CA VAL A 44 5.45 -1.42 -3.29
C VAL A 44 5.46 -0.43 -4.44
N ARG A 45 6.37 0.54 -4.39
CA ARG A 45 6.55 1.54 -5.45
C ARG A 45 8.01 1.63 -5.88
N VAL A 46 8.23 2.16 -7.08
CA VAL A 46 9.58 2.43 -7.58
C VAL A 46 10.11 3.68 -6.88
N ARG A 47 11.34 3.61 -6.38
CA ARG A 47 12.04 4.77 -5.82
C ARG A 47 12.34 5.79 -6.93
N ASP A 48 12.41 7.06 -6.56
CA ASP A 48 12.78 8.12 -7.49
C ASP A 48 14.06 7.78 -8.26
N LYS A 49 14.07 8.14 -9.55
CA LYS A 49 15.21 7.94 -10.46
C LYS A 49 15.61 6.46 -10.63
N GLY A 50 14.68 5.53 -10.46
CA GLY A 50 14.90 4.11 -10.78
C GLY A 50 15.84 3.38 -9.81
N ARG A 51 16.00 3.90 -8.58
CA ARG A 51 16.91 3.34 -7.56
C ARG A 51 16.37 2.07 -6.88
N GLY A 52 15.62 1.25 -7.60
CA GLY A 52 14.97 0.05 -7.08
C GLY A 52 13.55 0.30 -6.55
N ARG A 53 13.08 -0.61 -5.70
CA ARG A 53 11.73 -0.60 -5.12
C ARG A 53 11.80 -0.30 -3.63
N GLU A 54 10.75 0.33 -3.12
CA GLU A 54 10.54 0.53 -1.69
C GLU A 54 9.15 0.08 -1.29
N ALA A 55 9.04 -0.28 -0.02
CA ALA A 55 7.76 -0.46 0.63
C ALA A 55 7.35 0.84 1.33
N ALA A 56 6.10 1.25 1.14
CA ALA A 56 5.53 2.42 1.77
C ALA A 56 4.12 2.13 2.25
N LEU A 57 3.71 2.78 3.34
CA LEU A 57 2.31 2.83 3.73
C LEU A 57 1.62 3.93 2.91
N LEU A 58 0.59 3.56 2.16
CA LEU A 58 -0.23 4.47 1.36
C LEU A 58 -1.70 4.29 1.73
N ARG A 59 -2.47 5.37 1.72
CA ARG A 59 -3.92 5.29 1.90
C ARG A 59 -4.58 4.51 0.77
N TRP A 60 -5.44 3.54 1.11
CA TRP A 60 -6.31 2.89 0.13
C TRP A 60 -7.50 3.80 -0.21
N GLY A 61 -7.31 4.62 -1.23
CA GLY A 61 -8.30 5.58 -1.73
C GLY A 61 -7.57 6.77 -2.30
N LEU A 62 -7.61 6.94 -3.62
CA LEU A 62 -6.86 8.00 -4.31
C LEU A 62 -7.40 9.37 -3.91
N VAL A 63 -6.53 10.25 -3.40
CA VAL A 63 -6.84 11.68 -3.26
C VAL A 63 -6.24 12.40 -4.46
N PRO A 64 -7.05 12.87 -5.42
CA PRO A 64 -6.55 13.65 -6.54
C PRO A 64 -5.90 14.94 -6.05
N HIS A 65 -4.83 15.38 -6.71
CA HIS A 65 -4.10 16.60 -6.32
C HIS A 65 -4.95 17.88 -6.34
N TRP A 66 -6.06 17.89 -7.09
CA TRP A 66 -7.01 19.01 -7.19
C TRP A 66 -8.15 18.93 -6.16
N ALA A 67 -8.23 17.85 -5.37
CA ALA A 67 -9.26 17.71 -4.36
C ALA A 67 -9.05 18.71 -3.22
N LYS A 68 -10.14 19.29 -2.72
CA LYS A 68 -10.10 20.25 -1.61
C LYS A 68 -9.80 19.59 -0.27
N ASP A 69 -10.15 18.31 -0.15
CA ASP A 69 -9.98 17.52 1.06
C ASP A 69 -9.90 16.02 0.74
N ALA A 70 -9.50 15.22 1.74
CA ALA A 70 -9.26 13.80 1.59
C ALA A 70 -10.53 12.92 1.64
N SER A 71 -11.73 13.47 1.86
CA SER A 71 -12.98 12.68 1.96
C SER A 71 -13.30 11.92 0.67
N VAL A 72 -12.84 12.46 -0.48
CA VAL A 72 -12.98 11.81 -1.79
C VAL A 72 -12.32 10.42 -1.83
N ALA A 73 -11.33 10.15 -0.98
CA ALA A 73 -10.62 8.87 -0.90
C ALA A 73 -11.58 7.68 -0.72
N ALA A 74 -12.67 7.84 0.02
CA ALA A 74 -13.64 6.77 0.25
C ALA A 74 -14.39 6.35 -1.03
N ARG A 75 -14.43 7.22 -2.05
CA ARG A 75 -15.12 6.96 -3.33
C ARG A 75 -14.17 6.52 -4.45
N THR A 76 -12.86 6.57 -4.22
CA THR A 76 -11.80 6.32 -5.22
C THR A 76 -10.95 5.10 -4.85
N ILE A 77 -11.59 4.09 -4.28
CA ILE A 77 -10.95 2.86 -3.78
C ILE A 77 -10.71 1.81 -4.88
N ASN A 78 -11.37 1.95 -6.04
CA ASN A 78 -11.26 1.07 -7.20
C ASN A 78 -11.14 1.92 -8.48
N ALA A 79 -10.41 1.40 -9.47
CA ALA A 79 -10.38 1.92 -10.84
C ALA A 79 -10.78 0.80 -11.81
N ARG A 80 -11.63 1.11 -12.81
CA ARG A 80 -12.00 0.16 -13.88
C ARG A 80 -10.96 0.25 -15.00
N ALA A 81 -10.57 -0.90 -15.55
CA ALA A 81 -9.67 -1.01 -16.70
C ALA A 81 -10.33 -0.57 -18.01
#